data_AF-A0A0G0ABN5-F1
#
_entry.id   AF-A0A0G0ABN5-F1
#
_cell.length_a   1.000
_cell.length_b   1.000
_cell.length_c   1.000
_cell.angle_alpha   90.00
_cell.angle_beta   90.00
_cell.angle_gamma   90.00
#
_symmetry.space_group_name_H-M   'P 1'
#
loop_
_entity.id
_entity.type
_entity.pdbx_description
1 polymer ?
#
loop_
_entity_poly.entity_id
_entity_poly.type
_entity_poly.pdbx_seq_one_letter_code
_entity_poly.pdbx_strand_id
1 'polypeptide(L)'
;MSERTYYDLKSFGGKEAMQSGELEKLYEEYRLILDLYHQLTQKMKAFQRRYPILGDQELIDKITEIDQERHLKHLRLLEIGKKLDKGKSDVLVDIVREGRTLEDYGLPEFSILTGEDVIMVNDDRKSFEFNLDPKEPLPSNKRIIIDQEVKRLISKRKFILVFAIYHIGNKSDNETKLDSSDYYETILNRAKDLAGELSELKAEFVNICDTDYHDAKVRIIGVRFKNEDFRKVFATILNNKERFRLTREEIEYLGLKI
;
A
#
# COMPACT_ATOMS: atom_id res chain seq x y z
N MET A 1 -10.93 26.73 28.62
CA MET A 1 -11.09 25.40 29.26
C MET A 1 -12.28 24.74 28.58
N SER A 2 -12.04 23.84 27.63
CA SER A 2 -13.10 23.16 26.88
C SER A 2 -13.24 21.73 27.40
N GLU A 3 -14.47 21.38 27.76
CA GLU A 3 -14.86 20.07 28.27
C GLU A 3 -14.46 18.96 27.28
N ARG A 4 -13.63 18.02 27.74
CA ARG A 4 -13.37 16.76 27.04
C ARG A 4 -14.57 15.85 27.26
N THR A 5 -15.40 15.70 26.25
CA THR A 5 -16.45 14.67 26.23
C THR A 5 -15.78 13.32 26.01
N TYR A 6 -15.65 12.53 27.09
CA TYR A 6 -15.23 11.14 27.02
C TYR A 6 -16.43 10.30 26.58
N TYR A 7 -16.37 9.74 25.37
CA TYR A 7 -17.34 8.73 24.94
C TYR A 7 -16.93 7.37 25.52
N ASP A 8 -17.61 6.95 26.58
CA ASP A 8 -17.57 5.59 27.07
C ASP A 8 -18.35 4.69 26.09
N LEU A 9 -17.60 3.88 25.34
CA LEU A 9 -18.10 2.93 24.32
C LEU A 9 -18.98 1.81 24.91
N LYS A 10 -19.26 1.80 26.22
CA LYS A 10 -20.18 0.85 26.85
C LYS A 10 -21.62 1.34 26.99
N SER A 11 -21.94 2.57 26.58
CA SER A 11 -23.28 3.16 26.82
C SER A 11 -24.19 3.30 25.59
N PHE A 12 -23.73 2.94 24.38
CA PHE A 12 -24.56 3.02 23.17
C PHE A 12 -25.03 1.64 22.69
N GLY A 13 -26.29 1.34 22.99
CA GLY A 13 -27.26 0.60 22.17
C GLY A 13 -26.81 -0.70 21.49
N GLY A 14 -27.39 -1.83 21.93
CA GLY A 14 -27.23 -3.17 21.34
C GLY A 14 -27.64 -3.38 19.87
N LYS A 15 -27.84 -2.31 19.08
CA LYS A 15 -27.96 -2.35 17.60
C LYS A 15 -26.69 -1.87 16.89
N GLU A 16 -25.91 -0.95 17.47
CA GLU A 16 -24.67 -0.42 16.86
C GLU A 16 -23.49 -1.38 17.07
N ALA A 17 -23.40 -2.03 18.24
CA ALA A 17 -22.43 -3.10 18.48
C ALA A 17 -22.68 -4.36 17.64
N MET A 18 -23.94 -4.59 17.23
CA MET A 18 -24.32 -5.71 16.37
C MET A 18 -23.93 -5.45 14.91
N GLN A 19 -24.03 -4.20 14.44
CA GLN A 19 -23.52 -3.75 13.14
C GLN A 19 -21.98 -3.71 13.08
N SER A 20 -21.29 -3.40 14.18
CA SER A 20 -19.82 -3.40 14.18
C SER A 20 -19.24 -4.81 14.06
N GLY A 21 -19.85 -5.81 14.70
CA GLY A 21 -19.40 -7.21 14.62
C GLY A 21 -19.64 -7.88 13.25
N GLU A 22 -20.72 -7.52 12.55
CA GLU A 22 -20.96 -7.97 11.17
C GLU A 22 -19.96 -7.33 10.19
N LEU A 23 -19.68 -6.04 10.37
CA LEU A 23 -18.69 -5.33 9.56
C LEU A 23 -17.28 -5.89 9.78
N GLU A 24 -16.90 -6.17 11.02
CA GLU A 24 -15.60 -6.77 11.37
C GLU A 24 -15.43 -8.16 10.72
N LYS A 25 -16.46 -9.02 10.81
CA LYS A 25 -16.47 -10.32 10.10
C LYS A 25 -16.33 -10.19 8.59
N LEU A 26 -16.97 -9.18 7.98
CA LEU A 26 -16.82 -8.92 6.54
C LEU A 26 -15.40 -8.48 6.18
N TYR A 27 -14.75 -7.67 7.03
CA TYR A 27 -13.35 -7.30 6.83
C TYR A 27 -12.40 -8.50 7.00
N GLU A 28 -12.63 -9.36 7.98
CA GLU A 28 -11.86 -10.60 8.17
C GLU A 28 -12.02 -11.53 6.97
N GLU A 29 -13.25 -11.74 6.49
CA GLU A 29 -13.52 -12.54 5.29
C GLU A 29 -12.81 -11.93 4.06
N TYR A 30 -12.90 -10.61 3.89
CA TYR A 30 -12.24 -9.90 2.79
C TYR A 30 -10.72 -10.11 2.81
N ARG A 31 -10.08 -9.96 3.98
CA ARG A 31 -8.64 -10.19 4.15
C ARG A 31 -8.24 -11.64 3.88
N LEU A 32 -9.00 -12.60 4.39
CA LEU A 32 -8.76 -14.02 4.11
C LEU A 32 -8.77 -14.30 2.61
N ILE A 33 -9.72 -13.71 1.86
CA ILE A 33 -9.82 -13.92 0.43
C ILE A 33 -8.69 -13.20 -0.33
N LEU A 34 -8.26 -12.02 0.13
CA LEU A 34 -7.08 -11.34 -0.41
C LEU A 34 -5.84 -12.22 -0.30
N ASP A 35 -5.61 -12.82 0.89
CA ASP A 35 -4.50 -13.73 1.13
C ASP A 35 -4.57 -14.96 0.21
N LEU A 36 -5.75 -15.57 0.08
CA LEU A 36 -5.94 -16.72 -0.82
C LEU A 36 -5.70 -16.34 -2.29
N TYR A 37 -6.20 -15.19 -2.72
CA TYR A 37 -5.96 -14.68 -4.07
C TYR A 37 -4.47 -14.47 -4.34
N HIS A 38 -3.75 -13.89 -3.37
CA HIS A 38 -2.31 -13.70 -3.44
C HIS A 38 -1.57 -15.05 -3.52
N GLN A 39 -1.92 -16.02 -2.67
CA GLN A 39 -1.34 -17.36 -2.69
C GLN A 39 -1.53 -18.06 -4.04
N LEU A 40 -2.73 -17.98 -4.63
CA LEU A 40 -3.01 -18.54 -5.95
C LEU A 40 -2.18 -17.85 -7.04
N THR A 41 -2.03 -16.52 -6.95
CA THR A 41 -1.18 -15.76 -7.88
C THR A 41 0.29 -16.18 -7.79
N GLN A 42 0.83 -16.34 -6.57
CA GLN A 42 2.19 -16.82 -6.36
C GLN A 42 2.38 -18.26 -6.87
N LYS A 43 1.39 -19.14 -6.63
CA LYS A 43 1.39 -20.49 -7.21
C LYS A 43 1.45 -20.44 -8.73
N MET A 44 0.61 -19.64 -9.39
CA MET A 44 0.65 -19.48 -10.86
C MET A 44 2.02 -18.99 -11.34
N LYS A 45 2.61 -17.97 -10.70
CA LYS A 45 3.94 -17.47 -11.04
C LYS A 45 5.02 -18.55 -10.90
N ALA A 46 4.97 -19.32 -9.81
CA ALA A 46 5.91 -20.42 -9.59
C ALA A 46 5.77 -21.51 -10.66
N PHE A 47 4.54 -21.85 -11.07
CA PHE A 47 4.30 -22.78 -12.17
C PHE A 47 4.85 -22.26 -13.51
N GLN A 48 4.55 -21.00 -13.87
CA GLN A 48 5.04 -20.38 -15.11
C GLN A 48 6.57 -20.31 -15.16
N ARG A 49 7.22 -19.97 -14.04
CA ARG A 49 8.70 -19.92 -13.96
C ARG A 49 9.32 -21.31 -14.08
N ARG A 50 8.70 -22.33 -13.47
CA ARG A 50 9.20 -23.72 -13.50
C ARG A 50 8.94 -24.42 -14.83
N TYR A 51 7.87 -24.04 -15.53
CA TYR A 51 7.43 -24.67 -16.78
C TYR A 51 7.09 -23.60 -17.84
N PRO A 52 8.11 -22.96 -18.44
CA PRO A 52 7.92 -21.89 -19.41
C PRO A 52 7.31 -22.36 -20.74
N ILE A 53 7.41 -23.65 -21.06
CA ILE A 53 6.82 -24.26 -22.25
C ILE A 53 5.73 -25.24 -21.79
N LEU A 54 4.47 -24.92 -22.10
CA LEU A 54 3.31 -25.76 -21.79
C LEU A 54 3.22 -26.90 -22.82
N GLY A 55 3.87 -28.02 -22.53
CA GLY A 55 3.82 -29.22 -23.37
C GLY A 55 2.98 -30.37 -22.81
N ASP A 56 2.59 -30.29 -21.53
CA ASP A 56 1.90 -31.35 -20.80
C ASP A 56 0.45 -30.95 -20.51
N GLN A 57 -0.51 -31.74 -20.96
CA GLN A 57 -1.94 -31.49 -20.76
C GLN A 57 -2.31 -31.46 -19.27
N GLU A 58 -1.67 -32.30 -18.44
CA GLU A 58 -1.93 -32.33 -17.00
C GLU A 58 -1.52 -31.02 -16.33
N LEU A 59 -0.44 -30.41 -16.82
CA LEU A 59 0.03 -29.11 -16.35
C LEU A 59 -0.91 -27.97 -16.79
N ILE A 60 -1.42 -28.03 -18.03
CA ILE A 60 -2.40 -27.06 -18.54
C ILE A 60 -3.68 -27.11 -17.71
N ASP A 61 -4.16 -28.31 -17.40
CA ASP A 61 -5.38 -28.49 -16.59
C ASP A 61 -5.18 -27.93 -15.17
N LYS A 62 -4.02 -28.20 -14.54
CA LYS A 62 -3.67 -27.64 -13.23
C LYS A 62 -3.59 -26.11 -13.23
N ILE A 63 -2.98 -25.50 -14.25
CA ILE A 63 -2.91 -24.05 -14.36
C ILE A 63 -4.31 -23.45 -14.55
N THR A 64 -5.14 -24.12 -15.36
CA THR A 64 -6.52 -23.70 -15.61
C THR A 64 -7.35 -23.77 -14.34
N GLU A 65 -7.22 -24.81 -13.54
CA GLU A 65 -7.89 -24.95 -12.24
C GLU A 65 -7.49 -23.83 -11.28
N ILE A 66 -6.19 -23.54 -11.15
CA ILE A 66 -5.70 -22.45 -10.29
C ILE A 66 -6.22 -21.09 -10.78
N ASP A 67 -6.25 -20.86 -12.10
CA ASP A 67 -6.75 -19.60 -12.67
C ASP A 67 -8.26 -19.43 -12.44
N GLN A 68 -9.04 -20.51 -12.59
CA GLN A 68 -10.47 -20.51 -12.27
C GLN A 68 -10.71 -20.21 -10.79
N GLU A 69 -9.96 -20.85 -9.89
CA GLU A 69 -10.09 -20.57 -8.46
C GLU A 69 -9.72 -19.11 -8.15
N ARG A 70 -8.63 -18.60 -8.74
CA ARG A 70 -8.20 -17.21 -8.62
C ARG A 70 -9.29 -16.24 -9.11
N HIS A 71 -9.93 -16.54 -10.24
CA HIS A 71 -11.04 -15.76 -10.77
C HIS A 71 -12.24 -15.75 -9.81
N LEU A 72 -12.59 -16.90 -9.24
CA LEU A 72 -13.66 -16.99 -8.24
C LEU A 72 -13.34 -16.16 -6.98
N LYS A 73 -12.09 -16.20 -6.48
CA LYS A 73 -11.67 -15.32 -5.39
C LYS A 73 -11.77 -13.85 -5.79
N HIS A 74 -11.38 -13.47 -7.01
CA HIS A 74 -11.52 -12.11 -7.51
C HIS A 74 -12.98 -11.63 -7.53
N LEU A 75 -13.90 -12.44 -8.04
CA LEU A 75 -15.32 -12.11 -8.03
C LEU A 75 -15.86 -11.95 -6.60
N ARG A 76 -15.43 -12.81 -5.67
CA ARG A 76 -15.81 -12.70 -4.26
C ARG A 76 -15.25 -11.44 -3.60
N LEU A 77 -14.01 -11.04 -3.93
CA LEU A 77 -13.43 -9.76 -3.48
C LEU A 77 -14.27 -8.57 -3.96
N LEU A 78 -14.72 -8.58 -5.22
CA LEU A 78 -15.61 -7.52 -5.73
C LEU A 78 -16.96 -7.50 -5.01
N GLU A 79 -17.52 -8.68 -4.69
CA GLU A 79 -18.79 -8.79 -3.98
C GLU A 79 -18.70 -8.26 -2.54
N ILE A 80 -17.71 -8.71 -1.76
CA ILE A 80 -17.50 -8.26 -0.39
C ILE A 80 -17.05 -6.80 -0.38
N GLY A 81 -16.17 -6.41 -1.30
CA GLY A 81 -15.72 -5.03 -1.48
C GLY A 81 -16.90 -4.07 -1.65
N LYS A 82 -17.91 -4.43 -2.46
CA LYS A 82 -19.14 -3.65 -2.61
C LYS A 82 -19.90 -3.48 -1.29
N LYS A 83 -19.94 -4.52 -0.44
CA LYS A 83 -20.55 -4.45 0.90
C LYS A 83 -19.75 -3.56 1.86
N LEU A 84 -18.45 -3.41 1.62
CA LEU A 84 -17.53 -2.54 2.36
C LEU A 84 -17.38 -1.13 1.76
N ASP A 85 -18.24 -0.73 0.81
CA ASP A 85 -18.15 0.54 0.06
C ASP A 85 -16.81 0.72 -0.71
N LYS A 86 -16.22 -0.39 -1.16
CA LYS A 86 -15.05 -0.43 -2.06
C LYS A 86 -15.52 -0.63 -3.51
N GLY A 87 -15.07 0.24 -4.40
CA GLY A 87 -15.24 0.09 -5.85
C GLY A 87 -14.23 -0.89 -6.46
N LYS A 88 -14.39 -1.20 -7.74
CA LYS A 88 -13.46 -2.11 -8.47
C LYS A 88 -12.00 -1.66 -8.38
N SER A 89 -11.76 -0.34 -8.43
CA SER A 89 -10.42 0.21 -8.36
C SER A 89 -9.82 0.16 -6.95
N ASP A 90 -10.64 0.27 -5.91
CA ASP A 90 -10.20 0.08 -4.53
C ASP A 90 -9.78 -1.38 -4.29
N VAL A 91 -10.58 -2.33 -4.76
CA VAL A 91 -10.25 -3.77 -4.71
C VAL A 91 -8.98 -4.08 -5.50
N LEU A 92 -8.78 -3.44 -6.66
CA LEU A 92 -7.57 -3.60 -7.45
C LEU A 92 -6.33 -3.12 -6.69
N VAL A 93 -6.42 -1.94 -6.05
CA VAL A 93 -5.34 -1.40 -5.22
C VAL A 93 -5.03 -2.33 -4.05
N ASP A 94 -6.05 -2.86 -3.37
CA ASP A 94 -5.85 -3.80 -2.26
C ASP A 94 -5.13 -5.08 -2.71
N ILE A 95 -5.54 -5.67 -3.84
CA ILE A 95 -4.91 -6.87 -4.42
C ILE A 95 -3.41 -6.62 -4.69
N VAL A 96 -3.11 -5.47 -5.30
CA VAL A 96 -1.75 -5.10 -5.67
C VAL A 96 -0.90 -4.79 -4.44
N ARG A 97 -1.48 -4.10 -3.45
CA ARG A 97 -0.84 -3.85 -2.16
C ARG A 97 -0.49 -5.17 -1.46
N GLU A 98 -1.39 -6.15 -1.47
CA GLU A 98 -1.10 -7.48 -0.91
C GLU A 98 0.03 -8.20 -1.67
N GLY A 99 0.12 -7.96 -2.98
CA GLY A 99 1.26 -8.34 -3.81
C GLY A 99 2.61 -7.76 -3.39
N ARG A 100 2.61 -6.60 -2.73
CA ARG A 100 3.79 -5.77 -2.37
C ARG A 100 4.72 -5.41 -3.53
N THR A 101 4.32 -5.71 -4.75
CA THR A 101 5.08 -5.43 -5.97
C THR A 101 4.14 -5.07 -7.10
N LEU A 102 4.65 -4.23 -8.00
CA LEU A 102 3.99 -3.85 -9.24
C LEU A 102 4.58 -4.56 -10.48
N GLU A 103 5.25 -5.70 -10.26
CA GLU A 103 5.83 -6.56 -11.31
C GLU A 103 4.82 -6.90 -12.42
N ASP A 104 3.57 -7.25 -12.07
CA ASP A 104 2.52 -7.60 -13.04
C ASP A 104 2.09 -6.42 -13.94
N TYR A 105 2.46 -5.20 -13.54
CA TYR A 105 2.26 -3.97 -14.29
C TYR A 105 3.57 -3.47 -14.94
N GLY A 106 4.63 -4.28 -14.95
CA GLY A 106 5.93 -3.93 -15.52
C GLY A 106 6.71 -2.89 -14.71
N LEU A 107 6.31 -2.65 -13.46
CA LEU A 107 6.88 -1.65 -12.54
C LEU A 107 7.38 -2.30 -11.23
N PRO A 108 8.21 -3.37 -11.28
CA PRO A 108 8.65 -4.11 -10.09
C PRO A 108 9.35 -3.26 -9.01
N GLU A 109 9.91 -2.11 -9.39
CA GLU A 109 10.61 -1.19 -8.50
C GLU A 109 9.70 -0.34 -7.60
N PHE A 110 8.39 -0.31 -7.88
CA PHE A 110 7.44 0.52 -7.14
C PHE A 110 6.59 -0.32 -6.19
N SER A 111 6.23 0.29 -5.07
CA SER A 111 5.23 -0.22 -4.12
C SER A 111 4.10 0.79 -3.93
N ILE A 112 3.03 0.34 -3.27
CA ILE A 112 1.85 1.16 -3.00
C ILE A 112 1.58 1.19 -1.50
N LEU A 113 1.31 2.40 -0.99
CA LEU A 113 0.74 2.61 0.33
C LEU A 113 -0.69 3.13 0.21
N THR A 114 -1.52 2.71 1.16
CA THR A 114 -2.93 3.06 1.30
C THR A 114 -3.18 3.59 2.71
N GLY A 115 -4.40 4.07 2.98
CA GLY A 115 -4.78 4.46 4.33
C GLY A 115 -4.73 3.32 5.36
N GLU A 116 -4.70 2.05 4.93
CA GLU A 116 -4.55 0.89 5.84
C GLU A 116 -3.11 0.74 6.36
N ASP A 117 -2.14 1.41 5.73
CA ASP A 117 -0.73 1.38 6.12
C ASP A 117 -0.39 2.48 7.15
N VAL A 118 -1.34 3.33 7.52
CA VAL A 118 -1.13 4.39 8.51
C VAL A 118 -1.64 3.93 9.87
N ILE A 119 -0.76 3.92 10.87
CA ILE A 119 -1.07 3.59 12.25
C ILE A 119 -1.13 4.91 13.04
N MET A 120 -2.19 5.11 13.84
CA MET A 120 -2.20 6.18 14.83
C MET A 120 -1.62 5.66 16.14
N VAL A 121 -0.71 6.43 16.74
CA VAL A 121 -0.18 6.11 18.07
C VAL A 121 -0.91 6.97 19.09
N ASN A 122 -1.62 6.34 20.03
CA ASN A 122 -2.31 7.02 21.14
C ASN A 122 -1.27 7.56 22.13
N ASP A 123 -0.69 8.69 21.80
CA ASP A 123 0.17 9.47 22.67
C ASP A 123 -0.17 10.93 22.40
N ASP A 124 -0.36 11.74 23.45
CA ASP A 124 -0.75 13.16 23.38
C ASP A 124 0.28 14.04 22.62
N ARG A 125 1.32 13.41 22.05
CA ARG A 125 2.49 14.00 21.39
C ARG A 125 2.91 13.29 20.08
N LYS A 126 2.22 12.22 19.64
CA LYS A 126 2.55 11.46 18.41
C LYS A 126 1.41 11.56 17.40
N SER A 127 1.72 11.75 16.11
CA SER A 127 0.67 12.01 15.12
C SER A 127 0.34 10.81 14.22
N PHE A 128 1.31 9.97 13.84
CA PHE A 128 1.08 8.74 13.05
C PHE A 128 2.40 7.97 12.85
N GLU A 129 2.32 6.70 12.46
CA GLU A 129 3.42 5.85 11.96
C GLU A 129 2.96 5.07 10.71
N PHE A 130 3.89 4.44 9.97
CA PHE A 130 3.54 3.56 8.84
C PHE A 130 3.80 2.08 9.12
N ASN A 131 2.80 1.23 8.90
CA ASN A 131 2.97 -0.22 8.86
C ASN A 131 3.54 -0.65 7.50
N LEU A 132 4.87 -0.73 7.39
CA LEU A 132 5.53 -1.17 6.16
C LEU A 132 5.50 -2.70 5.99
N ASP A 133 5.21 -3.46 7.05
CA ASP A 133 5.00 -4.90 6.97
C ASP A 133 3.60 -5.32 7.47
N PRO A 134 2.60 -5.48 6.58
CA PRO A 134 1.26 -5.90 6.99
C PRO A 134 1.17 -7.28 7.66
N LYS A 135 2.26 -8.09 7.66
CA LYS A 135 2.32 -9.40 8.31
C LYS A 135 2.91 -9.35 9.71
N GLU A 136 3.56 -8.24 10.09
CA GLU A 136 4.01 -8.07 11.46
C GLU A 136 2.82 -7.66 12.34
N PRO A 137 2.52 -8.40 13.41
CA PRO A 137 1.45 -8.03 14.32
C PRO A 137 1.80 -6.68 14.93
N LEU A 138 0.87 -5.73 14.84
CA LEU A 138 1.02 -4.46 15.52
C LEU A 138 1.26 -4.73 17.01
N PRO A 139 2.30 -4.13 17.63
CA PRO A 139 2.52 -4.29 19.06
C PRO A 139 1.25 -3.85 19.81
N SER A 140 0.93 -4.54 20.90
CA SER A 140 -0.36 -4.45 21.61
C SER A 140 -0.76 -3.06 22.12
N ASN A 141 0.18 -2.10 22.11
CA ASN A 141 -0.01 -0.69 22.44
C ASN A 141 -0.37 0.21 21.24
N LYS A 142 -0.34 -0.32 20.00
CA LYS A 142 -0.72 0.40 18.78
C LYS A 142 -2.11 -0.04 18.34
N ARG A 143 -2.97 0.92 18.02
CA ARG A 143 -4.31 0.67 17.48
C ARG A 143 -4.39 1.30 16.10
N ILE A 144 -4.92 0.58 15.11
CA ILE A 144 -5.33 1.19 13.85
C ILE A 144 -6.57 2.04 14.15
N ILE A 145 -6.39 3.32 14.42
CA ILE A 145 -7.50 4.26 14.55
C ILE A 145 -7.65 4.94 13.19
N ILE A 146 -8.74 4.63 12.49
CA ILE A 146 -9.10 5.29 11.23
C ILE A 146 -9.68 6.68 11.56
N ASP A 147 -8.85 7.57 12.10
CA ASP A 147 -9.21 8.92 12.50
C ASP A 147 -9.25 9.90 11.30
N GLN A 148 -9.81 11.09 11.50
CA GLN A 148 -9.77 12.20 10.55
C GLN A 148 -8.33 12.59 10.15
N GLU A 149 -7.34 12.36 11.02
CA GLU A 149 -5.93 12.64 10.71
C GLU A 149 -5.29 11.61 9.77
N VAL A 150 -5.61 10.31 9.92
CA VAL A 150 -5.24 9.28 8.92
C VAL A 150 -5.85 9.59 7.55
N LYS A 151 -7.11 10.04 7.55
CA LYS A 151 -7.79 10.48 6.31
C LYS A 151 -7.08 11.67 5.64
N ARG A 152 -6.31 12.48 6.37
CA ARG A 152 -5.50 13.60 5.81
C ARG A 152 -4.23 13.10 5.12
N LEU A 153 -3.63 12.01 5.61
CA LEU A 153 -2.39 11.45 5.06
C LEU A 153 -2.66 10.62 3.80
N ILE A 154 -3.52 9.60 3.90
CA ILE A 154 -4.00 8.82 2.76
C ILE A 154 -5.48 8.49 2.97
N SER A 155 -6.36 9.21 2.29
CA SER A 155 -7.79 8.94 2.35
C SER A 155 -8.11 7.54 1.79
N LYS A 156 -9.20 6.91 2.24
CA LYS A 156 -9.63 5.54 1.86
C LYS A 156 -9.67 5.23 0.35
N ARG A 157 -9.82 6.24 -0.51
CA ARG A 157 -9.92 6.10 -1.98
C ARG A 157 -8.70 6.65 -2.72
N LYS A 158 -7.59 6.77 -2.02
CA LYS A 158 -6.30 7.23 -2.57
C LYS A 158 -5.22 6.20 -2.25
N PHE A 159 -4.21 6.19 -3.10
CA PHE A 159 -2.99 5.43 -2.90
C PHE A 159 -1.78 6.33 -3.14
N ILE A 160 -0.65 6.00 -2.52
CA ILE A 160 0.65 6.59 -2.81
C ILE A 160 1.45 5.59 -3.62
N LEU A 161 1.87 5.98 -4.82
CA LEU A 161 2.93 5.27 -5.54
C LEU A 161 4.26 5.69 -4.92
N VAL A 162 4.94 4.76 -4.27
CA VAL A 162 6.14 5.04 -3.49
C VAL A 162 7.36 4.97 -4.38
N PHE A 163 8.11 6.07 -4.46
CA PHE A 163 9.41 6.11 -5.11
C PHE A 163 10.51 5.68 -4.15
N ALA A 164 10.43 6.07 -2.88
CA ALA A 164 11.42 5.67 -1.90
C ALA A 164 10.92 5.79 -0.46
N ILE A 165 11.51 4.96 0.40
CA ILE A 165 11.33 4.96 1.85
C ILE A 165 12.72 4.98 2.48
N TYR A 166 12.97 5.92 3.40
CA TYR A 166 14.28 6.09 4.03
C TYR A 166 14.19 6.19 5.53
N HIS A 167 15.17 5.62 6.22
CA HIS A 167 15.40 5.94 7.63
C HIS A 167 16.12 7.29 7.77
N ILE A 168 15.60 8.17 8.64
CA ILE A 168 16.26 9.37 9.12
C ILE A 168 16.79 9.02 10.52
N GLY A 169 18.08 8.74 10.63
CA GLY A 169 18.73 8.44 11.91
C GLY A 169 18.79 9.67 12.83
N ASN A 170 18.90 9.43 14.14
CA ASN A 170 19.29 10.48 15.07
C ASN A 170 20.75 10.87 14.82
N LYS A 171 21.05 12.17 14.88
CA LYS A 171 22.31 12.83 14.53
C LYS A 171 23.59 12.38 15.30
N SER A 172 23.63 11.23 15.94
CA SER A 172 24.80 10.74 16.69
C SER A 172 25.55 9.57 16.06
N ASP A 173 25.01 8.90 15.03
CA ASP A 173 25.75 7.86 14.32
C ASP A 173 26.09 8.35 12.91
N ASN A 174 27.38 8.32 12.58
CA ASN A 174 28.03 8.90 11.41
C ASN A 174 27.59 8.35 10.02
N GLU A 175 26.44 7.69 9.89
CA GLU A 175 25.98 7.15 8.60
C GLU A 175 24.46 7.21 8.45
N THR A 176 23.93 8.36 8.05
CA THR A 176 22.76 8.40 7.15
C THR A 176 23.10 9.29 5.96
N LYS A 177 23.92 8.71 5.06
CA LYS A 177 24.40 9.29 3.79
C LYS A 177 23.24 9.50 2.80
N LEU A 178 22.36 10.46 3.01
CA LEU A 178 21.38 10.81 1.96
C LEU A 178 20.90 12.25 1.93
N ASP A 179 21.25 13.09 2.92
CA ASP A 179 20.85 14.51 2.91
C ASP A 179 21.57 15.33 1.82
N SER A 180 22.43 14.73 0.99
CA SER A 180 23.16 15.43 -0.08
C SER A 180 23.61 14.56 -1.28
N SER A 181 22.89 13.48 -1.64
CA SER A 181 23.28 12.67 -2.81
C SER A 181 22.46 13.00 -4.06
N ASP A 182 23.10 12.96 -5.23
CA ASP A 182 22.46 13.19 -6.53
C ASP A 182 21.23 12.29 -6.75
N TYR A 183 21.23 11.11 -6.11
CA TYR A 183 20.12 10.15 -6.14
C TYR A 183 18.87 10.66 -5.41
N TYR A 184 19.03 11.34 -4.28
CA TYR A 184 17.90 11.92 -3.54
C TYR A 184 17.16 12.96 -4.38
N GLU A 185 17.91 13.91 -4.95
CA GLU A 185 17.37 14.95 -5.82
C GLU A 185 16.76 14.36 -7.09
N THR A 186 17.38 13.33 -7.67
CA THR A 186 16.82 12.62 -8.84
C THR A 186 15.46 12.03 -8.53
N ILE A 187 15.30 11.36 -7.39
CA ILE A 187 14.02 10.74 -6.99
C ILE A 187 12.96 11.79 -6.69
N LEU A 188 13.33 12.86 -5.98
CA LEU A 188 12.45 13.99 -5.74
C LEU A 188 11.95 14.60 -7.05
N ASN A 189 12.85 14.84 -8.00
CA ASN A 189 12.52 15.43 -9.28
C ASN A 189 11.63 14.51 -10.10
N ARG A 190 11.91 13.20 -10.17
CA ARG A 190 11.02 12.26 -10.87
C ARG A 190 9.63 12.17 -10.27
N ALA A 191 9.51 12.18 -8.94
CA ALA A 191 8.21 12.19 -8.27
C ALA A 191 7.44 13.49 -8.53
N LYS A 192 8.11 14.65 -8.50
CA LYS A 192 7.52 15.95 -8.87
C LYS A 192 7.10 15.98 -10.34
N ASP A 193 7.95 15.48 -11.23
CA ASP A 193 7.69 15.43 -12.68
C ASP A 193 6.49 14.54 -12.98
N LEU A 194 6.38 13.37 -12.33
CA LEU A 194 5.21 12.50 -12.48
C LEU A 194 3.94 13.19 -11.96
N ALA A 195 4.02 13.88 -10.83
CA ALA A 195 2.88 14.65 -10.32
C ALA A 195 2.47 15.79 -11.26
N GLY A 196 3.44 16.46 -11.90
CA GLY A 196 3.21 17.50 -12.90
C GLY A 196 2.58 16.96 -14.18
N GLU A 197 3.13 15.88 -14.72
CA GLU A 197 2.63 15.18 -15.91
C GLU A 197 1.18 14.71 -15.71
N LEU A 198 0.84 14.29 -14.50
CA LEU A 198 -0.49 13.79 -14.12
C LEU A 198 -1.32 14.84 -13.36
N SER A 199 -1.01 16.13 -13.52
CA SER A 199 -1.70 17.22 -12.82
C SER A 199 -3.21 17.29 -13.12
N GLU A 200 -3.63 16.91 -14.33
CA GLU A 200 -5.05 16.78 -14.70
C GLU A 200 -5.81 15.76 -13.84
N LEU A 201 -5.10 14.75 -13.31
CA LEU A 201 -5.67 13.75 -12.38
C LEU A 201 -5.65 14.22 -10.94
N LYS A 202 -5.23 15.47 -10.69
CA LYS A 202 -4.98 16.02 -9.36
C LYS A 202 -3.97 15.16 -8.59
N ALA A 203 -2.95 14.67 -9.30
CA ALA A 203 -1.81 14.00 -8.70
C ALA A 203 -1.07 14.96 -7.77
N GLU A 204 -0.72 14.49 -6.58
CA GLU A 204 -0.09 15.30 -5.55
C GLU A 204 1.26 14.69 -5.19
N PHE A 205 2.33 15.46 -5.37
CA PHE A 205 3.64 15.07 -4.85
C PHE A 205 3.58 14.93 -3.32
N VAL A 206 4.20 13.88 -2.80
CA VAL A 206 4.22 13.56 -1.37
C VAL A 206 5.66 13.41 -0.89
N ASN A 207 5.97 14.13 0.18
CA ASN A 207 7.19 13.96 0.98
C ASN A 207 6.78 14.03 2.45
N ILE A 208 6.49 12.87 3.04
CA ILE A 208 5.99 12.76 4.42
C ILE A 208 7.07 12.13 5.28
N CYS A 209 7.25 12.65 6.50
CA CYS A 209 8.07 12.01 7.51
C CYS A 209 7.18 11.51 8.64
N ASP A 210 7.51 10.34 9.17
CA ASP A 210 7.00 9.84 10.45
C ASP A 210 7.42 10.78 11.60
N THR A 211 6.61 10.86 12.67
CA THR A 211 6.85 11.69 13.85
C THR A 211 7.70 10.96 14.91
N ASP A 212 8.90 11.49 15.17
CA ASP A 212 9.96 10.94 16.05
C ASP A 212 9.63 10.89 17.56
N TYR A 213 10.26 9.94 18.27
CA TYR A 213 11.25 10.27 19.32
C TYR A 213 12.16 9.07 19.68
N HIS A 214 13.47 9.28 19.60
CA HIS A 214 14.61 8.41 19.95
C HIS A 214 15.01 7.21 19.07
N ASP A 215 14.11 6.57 18.33
CA ASP A 215 14.49 5.44 17.47
C ASP A 215 13.96 5.65 16.02
N ALA A 216 14.83 6.21 15.16
CA ALA A 216 14.72 6.34 13.70
C ALA A 216 13.38 6.82 13.08
N LYS A 217 13.36 8.01 12.44
CA LYS A 217 12.21 8.40 11.58
C LYS A 217 12.23 7.62 10.27
N VAL A 218 11.07 7.54 9.62
CA VAL A 218 10.97 7.13 8.21
C VAL A 218 10.47 8.29 7.35
N ARG A 219 11.12 8.54 6.20
CA ARG A 219 10.66 9.47 5.16
C ARG A 219 10.12 8.69 3.98
N ILE A 220 8.92 9.05 3.51
CA ILE A 220 8.29 8.49 2.32
C ILE A 220 8.21 9.56 1.24
N ILE A 221 8.76 9.24 0.07
CA ILE A 221 8.67 10.05 -1.14
C ILE A 221 7.83 9.31 -2.16
N GLY A 222 6.84 9.99 -2.73
CA GLY A 222 5.98 9.39 -3.73
C GLY A 222 5.00 10.36 -4.35
N VAL A 223 4.01 9.82 -5.04
CA VAL A 223 2.92 10.60 -5.63
C VAL A 223 1.60 9.98 -5.24
N ARG A 224 0.68 10.82 -4.75
CA ARG A 224 -0.64 10.42 -4.30
C ARG A 224 -1.65 10.59 -5.43
N PHE A 225 -2.42 9.54 -5.68
CA PHE A 225 -3.46 9.47 -6.69
C PHE A 225 -4.76 8.95 -6.08
N LYS A 226 -5.87 9.12 -6.80
CA LYS A 226 -7.09 8.38 -6.48
C LYS A 226 -6.98 6.95 -7.00
N ASN A 227 -7.65 6.01 -6.33
CA ASN A 227 -7.67 4.61 -6.74
C ASN A 227 -8.27 4.45 -8.15
N GLU A 228 -9.26 5.26 -8.54
CA GLU A 228 -9.85 5.24 -9.89
C GLU A 228 -8.84 5.49 -11.02
N ASP A 229 -7.78 6.25 -10.74
CA ASP A 229 -6.77 6.64 -11.71
C ASP A 229 -5.66 5.60 -11.91
N PHE A 230 -5.65 4.53 -11.09
CA PHE A 230 -4.60 3.52 -11.02
C PHE A 230 -4.07 3.15 -12.41
N ARG A 231 -4.91 2.60 -13.29
CA ARG A 231 -4.50 2.12 -14.62
C ARG A 231 -3.89 3.21 -15.50
N LYS A 232 -4.39 4.45 -15.41
CA LYS A 232 -3.87 5.57 -16.20
C LYS A 232 -2.47 5.97 -15.72
N VAL A 233 -2.24 5.97 -14.40
CA VAL A 233 -0.91 6.21 -13.81
C VAL A 233 0.12 5.21 -14.33
N PHE A 234 -0.17 3.90 -14.26
CA PHE A 234 0.74 2.85 -14.74
C PHE A 234 1.03 2.98 -16.24
N ALA A 235 0.00 3.22 -17.05
CA ALA A 235 0.17 3.40 -18.49
C ALA A 235 1.08 4.59 -18.81
N THR A 236 0.93 5.72 -18.10
CA THR A 236 1.80 6.90 -18.29
C THR A 236 3.26 6.59 -17.98
N ILE A 237 3.54 5.88 -16.89
CA ILE A 237 4.91 5.49 -16.52
C ILE A 237 5.50 4.54 -17.55
N LEU A 238 4.73 3.53 -17.99
CA LEU A 238 5.18 2.57 -19.00
C LEU A 238 5.46 3.19 -20.37
N ASN A 239 4.75 4.26 -20.73
CA ASN A 239 4.98 5.00 -21.97
C ASN A 239 6.18 5.98 -21.87
N ASN A 240 6.65 6.28 -20.65
CA ASN A 240 7.71 7.25 -20.38
C ASN A 240 8.75 6.67 -19.40
N LYS A 241 9.19 5.43 -19.65
CA LYS A 241 9.99 4.64 -18.69
C LYS A 241 11.23 5.37 -18.19
N GLU A 242 12.00 5.98 -19.09
CA GLU A 242 13.25 6.67 -18.77
C GLU A 242 13.06 7.91 -17.88
N ARG A 243 11.88 8.53 -17.93
CA ARG A 243 11.57 9.73 -17.13
C ARG A 243 11.17 9.37 -15.71
N PHE A 244 10.46 8.25 -15.53
CA PHE A 244 9.76 7.99 -14.27
C PHE A 244 10.22 6.75 -13.53
N ARG A 245 10.78 5.73 -14.19
CA ARG A 245 11.23 4.50 -13.54
C ARG A 245 12.54 4.71 -12.79
N LEU A 246 12.78 3.89 -11.77
CA LEU A 246 14.09 3.84 -11.10
C LEU A 246 15.03 2.91 -11.86
N THR A 247 16.30 3.31 -11.98
CA THR A 247 17.37 2.48 -12.51
C THR A 247 17.79 1.45 -11.46
N ARG A 248 18.47 0.39 -11.88
CA ARG A 248 18.97 -0.64 -10.96
C ARG A 248 19.97 -0.06 -9.95
N GLU A 249 20.85 0.82 -10.39
CA GLU A 249 21.85 1.48 -9.55
C GLU A 249 21.19 2.33 -8.46
N GLU A 250 20.12 3.05 -8.81
CA GLU A 250 19.30 3.79 -7.85
C GLU A 250 18.65 2.83 -6.85
N ILE A 251 17.99 1.77 -7.30
CA ILE A 251 17.33 0.79 -6.41
C ILE A 251 18.32 0.19 -5.41
N GLU A 252 19.50 -0.22 -5.88
CA GLU A 252 20.58 -0.79 -5.06
C GLU A 252 21.10 0.24 -4.04
N TYR A 253 21.30 1.49 -4.43
CA TYR A 253 21.72 2.57 -3.53
C TYR A 253 20.69 2.85 -2.43
N LEU A 254 19.41 2.75 -2.75
CA LEU A 254 18.32 3.02 -1.80
C LEU A 254 18.05 1.85 -0.84
N GLY A 255 18.70 0.70 -1.03
CA GLY A 255 18.42 -0.51 -0.25
C GLY A 255 17.00 -1.04 -0.46
N LEU A 256 16.33 -0.64 -1.56
CA LEU A 256 15.02 -1.15 -1.91
C LEU A 256 15.17 -2.60 -2.37
N LYS A 257 14.69 -3.55 -1.57
CA LYS A 257 14.61 -4.97 -1.98
C LYS A 257 13.49 -5.11 -3.02
N ILE A 258 13.86 -5.46 -4.25
CA ILE A 258 12.94 -5.97 -5.29
C ILE A 258 12.52 -7.40 -4.94
#